data_AF-A0A7S1QXF7-F1
#
_entry.id   AF-A0A7S1QXF7-F1
#
_cell.length_a   1.000
_cell.length_b   1.000
_cell.length_c   1.000
_cell.angle_alpha   90.00
_cell.angle_beta   90.00
_cell.angle_gamma   90.00
#
_symmetry.space_group_name_H-M   'P 1'
#
loop_
_entity.id
_entity.type
_entity.pdbx_description
1 polymer ?
#
loop_
_entity_poly.entity_id
_entity_poly.type
_entity_poly.pdbx_seq_one_letter_code
_entity_poly.pdbx_strand_id
1 'polypeptide(L)'
;QFLYFIDAGPVECSGAMHHIGQQWRKKHLMVNLETKLMGDKFIRDAFVNQVSNCVSLMGHEPLARSMPHNQMFQRKMATWNYNQHGLFRREMHQIHKVDHNHAEQGFSGTREWVPWINIHAYTMQKHLRSGKIFCHRVHWRGYGLDPHLQRGKWAHRWNKTFVRDHLQYTRS
;
A
#
# COMPACT_ATOMS: atom_id res chain seq x y z
N GLN A 1 -43.69 -14.56 -12.88
CA GLN A 1 -42.79 -13.62 -13.58
C GLN A 1 -42.65 -12.40 -12.68
N PHE A 2 -41.62 -12.37 -11.82
CA PHE A 2 -41.41 -11.25 -10.89
C PHE A 2 -40.25 -10.41 -11.42
N LEU A 3 -40.58 -9.23 -11.94
CA LEU A 3 -39.64 -8.18 -12.30
C LEU A 3 -39.21 -7.47 -11.01
N TYR A 4 -37.97 -7.63 -10.60
CA TYR A 4 -37.32 -6.71 -9.68
C TYR A 4 -36.76 -5.54 -10.48
N PHE A 5 -37.42 -4.39 -10.37
CA PHE A 5 -36.86 -3.11 -10.77
C PHE A 5 -35.68 -2.79 -9.83
N ILE A 6 -34.47 -2.78 -10.38
CA ILE A 6 -33.32 -2.16 -9.74
C ILE A 6 -33.32 -0.71 -10.23
N ASP A 7 -33.94 0.18 -9.46
CA ASP A 7 -33.73 1.62 -9.60
C ASP A 7 -32.28 1.93 -9.22
N ALA A 8 -31.41 2.00 -10.22
CA ALA A 8 -30.07 2.54 -10.10
C ALA A 8 -30.17 4.08 -10.08
N GLY A 9 -30.60 4.63 -8.95
CA GLY A 9 -30.45 6.05 -8.67
C GLY A 9 -28.97 6.44 -8.52
N PRO A 10 -28.60 7.70 -8.78
CA PRO A 10 -27.23 8.17 -8.63
C PRO A 10 -26.80 8.03 -7.17
N VAL A 11 -25.71 7.30 -6.94
CA VAL A 11 -25.11 7.14 -5.61
C VAL A 11 -24.42 8.44 -5.25
N GLU A 12 -25.13 9.31 -4.52
CA GLU A 12 -24.55 10.47 -3.85
C GLU A 12 -23.56 10.00 -2.79
N CYS A 13 -22.28 9.95 -3.18
CA CYS A 13 -21.19 9.70 -2.26
C CYS A 13 -20.80 11.00 -1.53
N SER A 14 -20.81 10.88 -0.20
CA SER A 14 -20.10 11.68 0.81
C SER A 14 -20.84 12.87 1.44
N GLY A 15 -21.06 12.76 2.76
CA GLY A 15 -21.18 13.92 3.64
C GLY A 15 -22.19 13.80 4.78
N ALA A 16 -23.44 13.42 4.51
CA ALA A 16 -24.54 13.74 5.44
C ALA A 16 -25.56 12.60 5.69
N MET A 17 -25.23 11.34 5.44
CA MET A 17 -26.09 10.24 5.88
C MET A 17 -25.87 9.99 7.38
N HIS A 18 -26.78 10.54 8.19
CA HIS A 18 -26.82 10.51 9.66
C HIS A 18 -27.13 9.11 10.21
N HIS A 19 -26.31 8.11 9.91
CA HIS A 19 -26.52 6.70 10.31
C HIS A 19 -27.84 6.07 9.81
N ILE A 20 -28.59 6.75 8.95
CA ILE A 20 -29.82 6.23 8.34
C ILE A 20 -29.44 5.12 7.35
N GLY A 21 -30.00 3.92 7.54
CA GLY A 21 -29.79 2.78 6.63
C GLY A 21 -28.37 2.20 6.63
N GLN A 22 -27.59 2.39 7.70
CA GLN A 22 -26.21 1.91 7.77
C GLN A 22 -26.12 0.38 7.64
N GLN A 23 -25.51 -0.12 6.55
CA GLN A 23 -25.40 -1.55 6.25
C GLN A 23 -24.29 -2.27 7.04
N TRP A 24 -23.18 -1.59 7.34
CA TRP A 24 -22.05 -2.20 8.05
C TRP A 24 -22.09 -1.89 9.53
N ARG A 25 -21.68 -2.85 10.37
CA ARG A 25 -21.62 -2.64 11.83
C ARG A 25 -20.70 -1.48 12.24
N LYS A 26 -19.57 -1.29 11.54
CA LYS A 26 -18.62 -0.20 11.79
C LYS A 26 -18.52 0.70 10.55
N LYS A 27 -18.92 1.98 10.67
CA LYS A 27 -18.80 2.99 9.59
C LYS A 27 -17.35 3.15 9.11
N HIS A 28 -16.39 3.05 10.03
CA HIS A 28 -14.96 3.17 9.73
C HIS A 28 -14.42 2.07 8.80
N LEU A 29 -15.17 0.99 8.53
CA LEU A 29 -14.79 0.01 7.51
C LEU A 29 -14.70 0.66 6.11
N MET A 30 -15.42 1.75 5.84
CA MET A 30 -15.32 2.51 4.59
C MET A 30 -13.90 3.03 4.35
N VAL A 31 -13.15 3.36 5.42
CA VAL A 31 -11.76 3.82 5.31
C VAL A 31 -10.85 2.76 4.68
N ASN A 32 -11.19 1.47 4.78
CA ASN A 32 -10.46 0.44 4.05
C ASN A 32 -10.55 0.65 2.53
N LEU A 33 -11.72 0.99 2.01
CA LEU A 33 -11.89 1.25 0.57
C LEU A 33 -11.15 2.53 0.16
N GLU A 34 -11.17 3.56 1.00
CA GLU A 34 -10.41 4.79 0.78
C GLU A 34 -8.90 4.52 0.73
N THR A 35 -8.37 3.72 1.66
CA THR A 35 -6.93 3.35 1.67
C THR A 35 -6.54 2.51 0.46
N LYS A 36 -7.43 1.64 -0.05
CA LYS A 36 -7.22 0.92 -1.31
C LYS A 36 -7.13 1.89 -2.49
N LEU A 37 -8.06 2.85 -2.57
CA LEU A 37 -8.03 3.87 -3.60
C LEU A 37 -6.77 4.75 -3.52
N MET A 38 -6.25 5.04 -2.32
CA MET A 38 -4.96 5.71 -2.16
C MET A 38 -3.80 4.87 -2.71
N GLY A 39 -3.82 3.55 -2.46
CA GLY A 39 -2.85 2.61 -3.04
C GLY A 39 -2.90 2.59 -4.58
N ASP A 40 -4.10 2.58 -5.15
CA ASP A 40 -4.29 2.61 -6.60
C ASP A 40 -3.79 3.93 -7.20
N LYS A 41 -4.08 5.06 -6.54
CA LYS A 41 -3.54 6.37 -6.94
C LYS A 41 -2.02 6.42 -6.87
N PHE A 42 -1.41 5.83 -5.84
CA PHE A 42 0.04 5.71 -5.77
C PHE A 42 0.61 4.95 -6.97
N ILE A 43 0.02 3.81 -7.34
CA ILE A 43 0.48 3.01 -8.49
C ILE A 43 0.31 3.79 -9.79
N ARG A 44 -0.86 4.41 -10.00
CA ARG A 44 -1.19 5.24 -11.16
C ARG A 44 -0.15 6.35 -11.37
N ASP A 45 0.24 7.01 -10.29
CA ASP A 45 1.07 8.21 -10.34
C ASP A 45 2.57 7.92 -10.15
N ALA A 46 2.95 6.69 -9.77
CA ALA A 46 4.32 6.33 -9.41
C ALA A 46 5.32 6.64 -10.52
N PHE A 47 5.05 6.20 -11.75
CA PHE A 47 5.94 6.40 -12.89
C PHE A 47 6.15 7.89 -13.18
N VAL A 48 5.05 8.64 -13.26
CA VAL A 48 5.08 10.08 -13.55
C VAL A 48 5.83 10.83 -12.46
N ASN A 49 5.55 10.57 -11.19
CA ASN A 49 6.25 11.18 -10.06
C ASN A 49 7.76 10.90 -10.12
N GLN A 50 8.14 9.64 -10.29
CA GLN A 50 9.56 9.24 -10.29
C GLN A 50 10.32 9.88 -11.44
N VAL A 51 9.81 9.80 -12.68
CA VAL A 51 10.48 10.40 -13.85
C VAL A 51 10.58 11.91 -13.72
N SER A 52 9.49 12.57 -13.33
CA SER A 52 9.47 14.03 -13.17
C SER A 52 10.45 14.50 -12.11
N ASN A 53 10.50 13.81 -10.96
CA ASN A 53 11.41 14.13 -9.88
C ASN A 53 12.86 13.87 -10.29
N CYS A 54 13.17 12.72 -10.91
CA CYS A 54 14.51 12.41 -11.40
C CYS A 54 15.01 13.45 -12.41
N VAL A 55 14.20 13.84 -13.39
CA VAL A 55 14.57 14.85 -14.38
C VAL A 55 14.77 16.22 -13.71
N SER A 56 13.86 16.61 -12.80
CA SER A 56 13.88 17.93 -12.17
C SER A 56 15.01 18.09 -11.15
N LEU A 57 15.43 17.00 -10.50
CA LEU A 57 16.48 16.97 -9.48
C LEU A 57 17.84 16.52 -10.02
N MET A 58 17.93 16.12 -11.29
CA MET A 58 19.21 15.82 -11.92
C MET A 58 20.07 17.08 -11.85
N GLY A 59 21.31 16.94 -11.36
CA GLY A 59 22.21 18.07 -11.17
C GLY A 59 22.67 18.70 -12.49
N HIS A 60 23.90 19.20 -12.50
CA HIS A 60 24.46 19.86 -13.68
C HIS A 60 24.86 18.92 -14.82
N GLU A 61 24.74 17.60 -14.62
CA GLU A 61 25.05 16.62 -15.65
C GLU A 61 24.03 16.69 -16.79
N PRO A 62 24.47 16.57 -18.06
CA PRO A 62 23.57 16.60 -19.20
C PRO A 62 22.64 15.37 -19.19
N LEU A 63 21.35 15.58 -19.46
CA LEU A 63 20.35 14.50 -19.48
C LEU A 63 20.65 13.45 -20.57
N ALA A 64 21.23 13.91 -21.67
CA ALA A 64 21.63 13.10 -22.81
C ALA A 64 22.76 13.82 -23.56
N ARG A 65 23.53 13.07 -24.36
CA ARG A 65 24.57 13.64 -25.24
C ARG A 65 24.04 14.72 -26.18
N SER A 66 22.79 14.60 -26.62
CA SER A 66 22.09 15.57 -27.48
C SER A 66 21.45 16.75 -26.73
N MET A 67 21.48 16.76 -25.39
CA MET A 67 20.87 17.79 -24.55
C MET A 67 21.87 18.39 -23.55
N PRO A 68 22.90 19.11 -24.03
CA PRO A 68 23.93 19.71 -23.17
C PRO A 68 23.42 20.86 -22.30
N HIS A 69 22.33 21.53 -22.71
CA HIS A 69 21.67 22.61 -21.95
C HIS A 69 20.28 22.18 -21.48
N ASN A 70 20.22 21.50 -20.34
CA ASN A 70 18.99 20.87 -19.82
C ASN A 70 18.21 21.73 -18.80
N GLN A 71 18.80 22.79 -18.25
CA GLN A 71 18.17 23.58 -17.16
C GLN A 71 16.77 24.10 -17.51
N MET A 72 16.56 24.56 -18.75
CA MET A 72 15.24 25.03 -19.18
C MET A 72 14.22 23.89 -19.19
N PHE A 73 14.61 22.72 -19.66
CA PHE A 73 13.75 21.54 -19.68
C PHE A 73 13.42 21.05 -18.26
N GLN A 74 14.42 21.01 -17.38
CA GLN A 74 14.23 20.66 -15.96
C GLN A 74 13.21 21.59 -15.29
N ARG A 75 13.30 22.91 -15.50
CA ARG A 75 12.32 23.88 -14.98
C ARG A 75 10.92 23.66 -15.55
N LYS A 76 10.80 23.42 -16.86
CA LYS A 76 9.51 23.11 -17.50
C LYS A 76 8.89 21.83 -16.93
N MET A 77 9.72 20.81 -16.70
CA MET A 77 9.27 19.54 -16.11
C MET A 77 8.80 19.72 -14.67
N ALA A 78 9.52 20.49 -13.86
CA ALA A 78 9.13 20.82 -12.50
C ALA A 78 7.79 21.58 -12.46
N THR A 79 7.62 22.61 -13.30
CA THR A 79 6.37 23.37 -13.41
C THR A 79 5.21 22.48 -13.85
N TRP A 80 5.42 21.61 -14.85
CA TRP A 80 4.40 20.66 -15.29
C TRP A 80 3.96 19.71 -14.15
N ASN A 81 4.92 19.19 -13.38
CA ASN A 81 4.67 18.29 -12.25
C ASN A 81 3.90 19.00 -11.12
N TYR A 82 4.27 20.25 -10.80
CA TYR A 82 3.56 21.04 -9.79
C TYR A 82 2.11 21.31 -10.17
N ASN A 83 1.82 21.49 -11.46
CA ASN A 83 0.48 21.74 -11.98
C ASN A 83 -0.42 20.49 -12.09
N GLN A 84 0.09 19.29 -11.80
CA GLN A 84 -0.73 18.08 -11.77
C GLN A 84 -1.62 18.05 -10.52
N HIS A 85 -2.85 18.53 -10.65
CA HIS A 85 -3.83 18.50 -9.57
C HIS A 85 -4.26 17.06 -9.24
N GLY A 86 -4.28 16.71 -7.96
CA GLY A 86 -4.69 15.37 -7.51
C GLY A 86 -3.63 14.27 -7.73
N LEU A 87 -2.40 14.65 -8.10
CA LEU A 87 -1.26 13.75 -8.14
C LEU A 87 -0.93 13.25 -6.73
N PHE A 88 -0.86 11.94 -6.56
CA PHE A 88 -0.60 11.32 -5.28
C PHE A 88 0.90 11.36 -4.96
N ARG A 89 1.30 12.23 -4.03
CA ARG A 89 2.71 12.44 -3.64
C ARG A 89 3.07 11.82 -2.29
N ARG A 90 2.11 11.23 -1.57
CA ARG A 90 2.36 10.61 -0.26
C ARG A 90 3.06 9.28 -0.43
N GLU A 91 3.94 8.97 0.51
CA GLU A 91 4.64 7.68 0.51
C GLU A 91 3.74 6.56 1.07
N MET A 92 3.93 5.34 0.56
CA MET A 92 3.13 4.17 0.99
C MET A 92 3.19 3.90 2.50
N HIS A 93 4.31 4.20 3.15
CA HIS A 93 4.47 3.98 4.59
C HIS A 93 3.64 4.97 5.45
N GLN A 94 3.19 6.09 4.86
CA GLN A 94 2.36 7.10 5.50
C GLN A 94 0.87 6.80 5.38
N ILE A 95 0.48 5.83 4.54
CA ILE A 95 -0.92 5.43 4.39
C ILE A 95 -1.30 4.61 5.63
N HIS A 96 -2.35 5.05 6.32
CA HIS A 96 -2.89 4.33 7.47
C HIS A 96 -3.33 2.93 7.06
N LYS A 97 -2.96 1.92 7.87
CA LYS A 97 -3.44 0.56 7.67
C LYS A 97 -4.59 0.28 8.62
N VAL A 98 -5.71 -0.09 8.03
CA VAL A 98 -6.94 -0.42 8.74
C VAL A 98 -7.30 -1.86 8.41
N ASP A 99 -7.75 -2.61 9.42
CA ASP A 99 -8.20 -3.99 9.26
C ASP A 99 -9.58 -4.04 8.59
N HIS A 100 -9.72 -4.95 7.62
CA HIS A 100 -10.96 -5.16 6.87
C HIS A 100 -12.06 -5.85 7.69
N ASN A 101 -11.75 -6.43 8.86
CA ASN A 101 -12.75 -7.11 9.69
C ASN A 101 -13.34 -6.20 10.77
N HIS A 102 -12.48 -5.56 11.55
CA HIS A 102 -12.88 -4.78 12.72
C HIS A 102 -12.51 -3.30 12.61
N ALA A 103 -11.98 -2.83 11.47
CA ALA A 103 -11.56 -1.44 11.29
C ALA A 103 -10.53 -0.98 12.35
N GLU A 104 -9.73 -1.91 12.87
CA GLU A 104 -8.65 -1.60 13.80
C GLU A 104 -7.45 -1.08 13.01
N GLN A 105 -6.87 0.02 13.47
CA GLN A 105 -5.67 0.60 12.86
C GLN A 105 -4.41 -0.03 13.45
N GLY A 106 -3.34 -0.16 12.65
CA GLY A 106 -2.03 -0.51 13.16
C GLY A 106 -0.89 0.07 12.32
N PHE A 107 0.31 0.09 12.90
CA PHE A 107 1.51 0.55 12.23
C PHE A 107 2.29 -0.60 11.59
N SER A 108 2.63 -0.46 10.31
CA SER A 108 3.48 -1.45 9.64
C SER A 108 4.88 -1.50 10.26
N GLY A 109 5.44 -2.71 10.37
CA GLY A 109 6.74 -2.92 11.00
C GLY A 109 6.67 -3.04 12.53
N THR A 110 5.50 -2.85 13.13
CA THR A 110 5.26 -3.11 14.57
C THR A 110 4.59 -4.48 14.77
N ARG A 111 4.52 -4.95 16.03
CA ARG A 111 3.83 -6.20 16.39
C ARG A 111 2.31 -6.12 16.29
N GLU A 112 1.76 -4.91 16.18
CA GLU A 112 0.32 -4.67 16.09
C GLU A 112 -0.23 -4.97 14.70
N TRP A 113 0.62 -4.99 13.67
CA TRP A 113 0.21 -5.28 12.30
C TRP A 113 0.78 -6.62 11.82
N VAL A 114 -0.09 -7.50 11.30
CA VAL A 114 0.30 -8.78 10.74
C VAL A 114 0.38 -8.64 9.21
N PRO A 115 1.59 -8.60 8.62
CA PRO A 115 1.77 -8.15 7.24
C PRO A 115 1.25 -9.13 6.18
N TRP A 116 1.37 -10.44 6.40
CA TRP A 116 1.00 -11.45 5.38
C TRP A 116 -0.50 -11.49 5.09
N ILE A 117 -1.34 -11.36 6.12
CA ILE A 117 -2.83 -11.33 5.99
C ILE A 117 -3.35 -9.89 5.94
N ASN A 118 -2.49 -8.92 6.24
CA ASN A 118 -2.82 -7.49 6.28
C ASN A 118 -4.00 -7.17 7.21
N ILE A 119 -3.87 -7.61 8.48
CA ILE A 119 -4.84 -7.40 9.56
C ILE A 119 -4.14 -6.94 10.85
N HIS A 120 -4.91 -6.33 11.75
CA HIS A 120 -4.46 -5.98 13.09
C HIS A 120 -4.29 -7.22 13.98
N ALA A 121 -3.38 -7.15 14.97
CA ALA A 121 -3.05 -8.24 15.88
C ALA A 121 -4.26 -8.72 16.71
N TYR A 122 -5.16 -7.80 17.06
CA TYR A 122 -6.45 -8.12 17.70
C TYR A 122 -7.27 -9.11 16.84
N THR A 123 -7.42 -8.79 15.56
CA THR A 123 -8.16 -9.62 14.61
C THR A 123 -7.45 -10.94 14.36
N MET A 124 -6.13 -10.93 14.25
CA MET A 124 -5.34 -12.16 14.14
C MET A 124 -5.60 -13.09 15.34
N GLN A 125 -5.53 -12.57 16.57
CA GLN A 125 -5.76 -13.38 17.76
C GLN A 125 -7.16 -13.99 17.79
N LYS A 126 -8.18 -13.20 17.43
CA LYS A 126 -9.57 -13.68 17.36
C LYS A 126 -9.76 -14.77 16.31
N HIS A 127 -9.18 -14.60 15.13
CA HIS A 127 -9.29 -15.56 14.03
C HIS A 127 -8.49 -16.85 14.31
N LEU A 128 -7.31 -16.74 14.94
CA LEU A 128 -6.52 -17.90 15.38
C LEU A 128 -7.26 -18.75 16.41
N ARG A 129 -7.85 -18.11 17.43
CA ARG A 129 -8.56 -18.82 18.51
C ARG A 129 -9.88 -19.44 18.04
N SER A 130 -10.50 -18.88 17.01
CA SER A 130 -11.73 -19.40 16.42
C SER A 130 -11.52 -20.38 15.26
N GLY A 131 -10.27 -20.73 14.94
CA GLY A 131 -9.96 -21.67 13.85
C GLY A 131 -10.24 -21.14 12.44
N LYS A 132 -10.36 -19.82 12.27
CA LYS A 132 -10.61 -19.18 10.96
C LYS A 132 -9.37 -19.03 10.09
N ILE A 133 -8.19 -19.10 10.72
CA ILE A 133 -6.91 -19.06 10.02
C ILE A 133 -6.23 -20.41 10.24
N PHE A 134 -5.86 -21.06 9.14
CA PHE A 134 -5.02 -22.23 9.18
C PHE A 134 -3.56 -21.80 9.37
N CYS A 135 -2.97 -22.17 10.50
CA CYS A 135 -1.56 -21.94 10.79
C CYS A 135 -1.01 -23.01 11.73
N HIS A 136 0.31 -23.15 11.77
CA HIS A 136 0.98 -24.04 12.70
C HIS A 136 1.52 -23.26 13.89
N ARG A 137 1.26 -23.77 15.10
CA ARG A 137 1.83 -23.20 16.31
C ARG A 137 3.31 -23.56 16.39
N VAL A 138 4.14 -22.56 16.67
CA VAL A 138 5.56 -22.70 17.01
C VAL A 138 5.83 -22.16 18.41
N HIS A 139 6.94 -22.56 19.02
CA HIS A 139 7.30 -22.08 20.36
C HIS A 139 7.52 -20.55 20.35
N TRP A 140 6.87 -19.84 21.27
CA TRP A 140 6.76 -18.38 21.26
C TRP A 140 8.07 -17.61 21.49
N ARG A 141 9.09 -18.24 22.09
CA ARG A 141 10.40 -17.62 22.33
C ARG A 141 11.38 -17.75 21.17
N GLY A 142 11.07 -18.57 20.15
CA GLY A 142 12.02 -18.90 19.07
C GLY A 142 11.74 -18.17 17.75
N TYR A 143 12.63 -18.40 16.78
CA TYR A 143 12.45 -17.96 15.38
C TYR A 143 11.64 -18.98 14.53
N GLY A 144 10.98 -19.94 15.17
CA GLY A 144 10.19 -20.96 14.49
C GLY A 144 11.04 -21.98 13.73
N LEU A 145 10.45 -22.53 12.66
CA LEU A 145 11.00 -23.66 11.90
C LEU A 145 11.72 -23.26 10.60
N ASP A 146 11.66 -21.98 10.20
CA ASP A 146 12.27 -21.51 8.95
C ASP A 146 13.81 -21.44 9.08
N PRO A 147 14.58 -22.20 8.27
CA PRO A 147 16.05 -22.18 8.33
C PRO A 147 16.65 -20.80 8.10
N HIS A 148 16.04 -19.97 7.26
CA HIS A 148 16.54 -18.63 6.98
C HIS A 148 16.31 -17.68 8.16
N LEU A 149 15.18 -17.84 8.85
CA LEU A 149 14.87 -17.06 10.03
C LEU A 149 15.73 -17.49 11.23
N GLN A 150 16.07 -18.77 11.33
CA GLN A 150 17.00 -19.29 12.35
C GLN A 150 18.44 -18.79 12.17
N ARG A 151 18.94 -18.72 10.92
CA ARG A 151 20.35 -18.32 10.64
C ARG A 151 20.63 -16.85 10.92
N GLY A 152 19.80 -15.95 10.42
CA GLY A 152 20.08 -14.51 10.47
C GLY A 152 18.85 -13.64 10.70
N LYS A 153 17.78 -14.23 11.27
CA LYS A 153 16.57 -13.52 11.71
C LYS A 153 15.90 -12.77 10.56
N TRP A 154 15.13 -11.73 10.88
CA TRP A 154 14.29 -10.99 9.95
C TRP A 154 15.08 -10.38 8.79
N ALA A 155 16.24 -9.78 9.05
CA ALA A 155 17.07 -9.16 8.03
C ALA A 155 17.60 -10.18 7.01
N HIS A 156 18.10 -11.34 7.48
CA HIS A 156 18.53 -12.40 6.56
C HIS A 156 17.38 -12.94 5.72
N ARG A 157 16.20 -13.15 6.35
CA ARG A 157 15.02 -13.65 5.64
C ARG A 157 14.53 -12.68 4.56
N TRP A 158 14.59 -11.37 4.82
CA TRP A 158 14.34 -10.31 3.85
C TRP A 158 15.37 -10.36 2.71
N ASN A 159 16.66 -10.41 3.03
CA ASN A 159 17.69 -10.47 1.98
C ASN A 159 17.48 -11.67 1.06
N LYS A 160 17.05 -12.83 1.60
CA LYS A 160 16.73 -14.02 0.80
C LYS A 160 15.53 -13.83 -0.12
N THR A 161 14.49 -13.06 0.24
CA THR A 161 13.43 -12.72 -0.73
C THR A 161 13.97 -11.83 -1.84
N PHE A 162 14.81 -10.86 -1.52
CA PHE A 162 15.41 -9.98 -2.53
C PHE A 162 16.31 -10.73 -3.51
N VAL A 163 17.15 -11.65 -3.02
CA VAL A 163 18.00 -12.50 -3.88
C VAL A 163 17.14 -13.30 -4.87
N ARG A 164 16.08 -13.95 -4.38
CA ARG A 164 15.17 -14.73 -5.21
C ARG A 164 14.43 -13.86 -6.23
N ASP A 165 13.93 -12.70 -5.82
CA ASP A 165 13.03 -11.92 -6.69
C ASP A 165 13.80 -11.07 -7.72
N HIS A 166 15.07 -10.72 -7.44
CA HIS A 166 15.84 -9.78 -8.26
C HIS A 166 17.19 -10.33 -8.71
N LEU A 167 18.04 -10.77 -7.78
CA LEU A 167 19.45 -11.05 -8.08
C LEU A 167 19.69 -12.38 -8.80
N GLN A 168 18.72 -13.30 -8.78
CA GLN A 168 18.85 -14.56 -9.51
C GLN A 168 18.75 -14.40 -11.03
N TYR A 169 18.21 -13.28 -11.51
CA TYR A 169 18.02 -13.01 -12.92
C TYR A 169 19.15 -12.15 -13.46
N THR A 170 19.89 -12.66 -14.45
CA THR A 170 20.80 -11.83 -15.25
C THR A 170 19.97 -10.99 -16.21
N ARG A 171 19.86 -9.69 -15.95
CA ARG A 171 19.19 -8.75 -16.87
C ARG A 171 20.23 -8.29 -17.91
N SER A 172 20.14 -8.83 -19.12
CA SER A 172 20.88 -8.38 -20.31
C SER A 172 20.21 -7.18 -20.95
#